data_AF-A0A8C6BHM6-F1
#
_entry.id   AF-A0A8C6BHM6-F1
#
_cell.length_a   1.000
_cell.length_b   1.000
_cell.length_c   1.000
_cell.angle_alpha   90.00
_cell.angle_beta   90.00
_cell.angle_gamma   90.00
#
_symmetry.space_group_name_H-M   'P 1'
#
loop_
_entity.id
_entity.type
_entity.pdbx_description
1 polymer ?
#
loop_
_entity_poly.entity_id
_entity_poly.type
_entity_poly.pdbx_seq_one_letter_code
_entity_poly.pdbx_strand_id
1 'polypeptide(L)'
;EVQWLGLHASTAGVAGLIPGGWDLPAIPHPLIQVVVATNIAETSLTIEGIIYVLDPGFCKQKSYNPRTGMESLTVTPCSKASASQRAGRAGRVAAGKCFRLYTAWAYQHELEETTVPEIQRTSLGNVVLLLKSLGIHDLMHFDFLDPPPYETLLLALEQLYALGALNHLGELTTSGRKMAELPVDPMLSKMILASEKYSCSEEILTVAAMLSVNNSIFYRPKDKVVHADNARVNFFLPGGDHLVLLNVYTQWAESGYSSQWCYENFVQFRSMRRARDVREQLEGLLERVEVGLSSCQGDYIRVRKAITAGYFYHTARLTRSGYRTVKQQQTVFIHPNSSLFEEQPRWLLYHELVLTTKEFMRQVLEIESSWLLEVAPHYYKAKELEDPHAKKMPRKVGKTREELG
;
A
#
# COMPACT_ATOMS: atom_id res chain seq x y z
N GLU A 1 3.12 16.96 -25.07
CA GLU A 1 1.77 17.51 -25.29
C GLU A 1 1.29 17.05 -26.64
N VAL A 2 0.13 16.42 -26.73
CA VAL A 2 -0.50 16.09 -28.03
C VAL A 2 -1.65 17.07 -28.19
N GLN A 3 -1.46 18.08 -29.06
CA GLN A 3 -2.53 18.98 -29.48
C GLN A 3 -3.55 18.16 -30.29
N TRP A 4 -4.72 17.93 -29.71
CA TRP A 4 -5.87 17.34 -30.41
C TRP A 4 -6.51 18.40 -31.31
N LEU A 5 -6.24 18.31 -32.61
CA LEU A 5 -6.97 19.05 -33.64
C LEU A 5 -8.40 18.50 -33.76
N GLY A 6 -9.40 19.33 -33.45
CA GLY A 6 -10.66 19.37 -34.19
C GLY A 6 -11.77 18.34 -33.91
N LEU A 7 -11.70 17.53 -32.85
CA LEU A 7 -12.84 16.69 -32.43
C LEU A 7 -13.40 17.21 -31.11
N HIS A 8 -14.63 17.73 -31.11
CA HIS A 8 -15.38 17.89 -29.87
C HIS A 8 -15.71 16.48 -29.34
N ALA A 9 -14.96 16.02 -28.35
CA ALA A 9 -15.15 14.73 -27.70
C ALA A 9 -15.21 14.93 -26.19
N SER A 10 -16.14 14.26 -25.52
CA SER A 10 -16.17 14.20 -24.06
C SER A 10 -15.27 13.05 -23.60
N THR A 11 -14.32 13.36 -22.71
CA THR A 11 -13.39 12.38 -22.16
C THR A 11 -13.75 12.03 -20.72
N ALA A 12 -13.85 10.74 -20.43
CA ALA A 12 -14.06 10.23 -19.08
C ALA A 12 -12.95 9.25 -18.70
N GLY A 13 -12.33 9.45 -17.52
CA GLY A 13 -11.31 8.57 -16.98
C GLY A 13 -11.91 7.58 -15.98
N VAL A 14 -11.59 6.29 -16.15
CA VAL A 14 -12.02 5.21 -15.26
C VAL A 14 -10.80 4.46 -14.74
N ALA A 15 -10.48 4.60 -13.45
CA ALA A 15 -9.35 3.93 -12.81
C ALA A 15 -9.64 3.61 -11.33
N GLY A 16 -9.24 2.43 -10.89
CA GLY A 16 -9.34 2.00 -9.49
C GLY A 16 -10.78 1.83 -8.96
N LEU A 17 -10.97 1.98 -7.65
CA LEU A 17 -12.28 1.86 -6.99
C LEU A 17 -13.20 3.03 -7.34
N ILE A 18 -14.14 2.80 -8.23
CA ILE A 18 -15.24 3.72 -8.55
C ILE A 18 -16.36 3.52 -7.51
N PRO A 19 -16.79 4.55 -6.75
CA PRO A 19 -17.93 4.40 -5.84
C PRO A 19 -19.24 4.15 -6.59
N GLY A 20 -20.23 3.56 -5.91
CA GLY A 20 -21.57 3.41 -6.44
C GLY A 20 -22.18 4.76 -6.83
N GLY A 21 -22.77 4.85 -8.02
CA GLY A 21 -23.38 6.08 -8.56
C GLY A 21 -22.47 6.92 -9.46
N TRP A 22 -21.37 6.38 -9.99
CA TRP A 22 -20.70 7.00 -11.13
C TRP A 22 -21.47 6.72 -12.42
N ASP A 23 -22.32 7.67 -12.78
CA ASP A 23 -22.92 7.70 -14.11
C ASP A 23 -22.02 8.52 -15.04
N LEU A 24 -21.75 7.96 -16.22
CA LEU A 24 -21.12 8.74 -17.29
C LEU A 24 -22.07 9.91 -17.64
N PRO A 25 -21.55 11.15 -17.75
CA PRO A 25 -22.41 12.28 -18.06
C PRO A 25 -23.11 12.05 -19.41
N ALA A 26 -24.43 12.23 -19.42
CA ALA A 26 -25.22 12.17 -20.65
C ALA A 26 -24.74 13.24 -21.63
N ILE A 27 -24.50 12.85 -22.88
CA ILE A 27 -23.89 13.71 -23.89
C ILE A 27 -24.98 14.31 -24.78
N PRO A 28 -25.02 15.63 -24.99
CA PRO A 28 -25.84 16.22 -26.05
C PRO A 28 -25.28 15.82 -27.43
N HIS A 29 -26.12 15.28 -28.30
CA HIS A 29 -25.74 14.95 -29.68
C HIS A 29 -25.23 16.22 -30.43
N PRO A 30 -24.17 16.12 -31.27
CA PRO A 30 -23.52 14.92 -31.81
C PRO A 30 -22.04 14.82 -31.41
N LEU A 31 -21.74 14.41 -30.17
CA LEU A 31 -20.36 14.28 -29.69
C LEU A 31 -19.99 12.81 -29.48
N ILE A 32 -18.78 12.44 -29.88
CA ILE A 32 -18.21 11.12 -29.60
C ILE A 32 -17.73 11.08 -28.15
N GLN A 33 -18.10 10.04 -27.42
CA GLN A 33 -17.56 9.77 -26.08
C GLN A 33 -16.30 8.94 -26.17
N VAL A 34 -15.26 9.37 -25.47
CA VAL A 34 -14.03 8.59 -25.31
C VAL A 34 -13.84 8.26 -23.84
N VAL A 35 -13.87 6.96 -23.53
CA VAL A 35 -13.58 6.47 -22.17
C VAL A 35 -12.17 5.91 -22.12
N VAL A 36 -11.34 6.47 -21.24
CA VAL A 36 -9.99 5.96 -20.95
C VAL A 36 -10.07 5.13 -19.68
N ALA A 37 -9.94 3.81 -19.80
CA ALA A 37 -10.13 2.88 -18.69
C ALA A 37 -8.90 2.01 -18.42
N THR A 38 -8.74 1.59 -17.17
CA THR A 38 -7.84 0.47 -16.80
C THR A 38 -8.49 -0.88 -17.15
N ASN A 39 -7.87 -1.99 -16.74
CA ASN A 39 -8.43 -3.35 -16.86
C ASN A 39 -9.78 -3.55 -16.15
N ILE A 40 -10.29 -2.57 -15.40
CA ILE A 40 -11.68 -2.57 -14.90
C ILE A 40 -12.69 -2.56 -16.06
N ALA A 41 -12.31 -1.90 -17.16
CA ALA A 41 -12.92 -1.97 -18.50
C ALA A 41 -13.24 -3.40 -18.99
N GLU A 42 -12.37 -4.34 -18.62
CA GLU A 42 -12.26 -5.67 -19.23
C GLU A 42 -13.33 -6.63 -18.73
N THR A 43 -13.66 -6.57 -17.44
CA THR A 43 -14.58 -7.49 -16.75
C THR A 43 -15.67 -6.74 -15.98
N SER A 44 -15.28 -5.88 -15.05
CA SER A 44 -16.11 -5.39 -13.95
C SER A 44 -17.17 -4.34 -14.30
N LEU A 45 -17.02 -3.62 -15.41
CA LEU A 45 -17.97 -2.56 -15.79
C LEU A 45 -18.47 -2.72 -17.22
N THR A 46 -19.76 -2.53 -17.41
CA THR A 46 -20.40 -2.55 -18.72
C THR A 46 -20.80 -1.12 -19.09
N ILE A 47 -20.09 -0.55 -20.04
CA ILE A 47 -20.43 0.76 -20.59
C ILE A 47 -21.17 0.51 -21.90
N GLU A 48 -22.42 0.97 -21.97
CA GLU A 48 -23.24 0.85 -23.17
C GLU A 48 -22.72 1.78 -24.29
N GLY A 49 -23.00 1.42 -25.54
CA GLY A 49 -22.63 2.24 -26.70
C GLY A 49 -21.16 2.14 -27.15
N ILE A 50 -20.34 1.27 -26.54
CA ILE A 50 -18.98 1.01 -27.03
C ILE A 50 -19.02 0.19 -28.32
N ILE A 51 -18.61 0.81 -29.42
CA ILE A 51 -18.43 0.18 -30.74
C ILE A 51 -16.97 0.19 -31.22
N TYR A 52 -16.10 0.96 -30.55
CA TYR A 52 -14.68 1.04 -30.85
C TYR A 52 -13.86 0.79 -29.58
N VAL A 53 -12.89 -0.12 -29.67
CA VAL A 53 -11.92 -0.39 -28.60
C VAL A 53 -10.52 -0.16 -29.15
N LEU A 54 -9.70 0.60 -28.44
CA LEU A 54 -8.27 0.72 -28.69
C LEU A 54 -7.53 -0.05 -27.60
N ASP A 55 -6.85 -1.12 -27.99
CA ASP A 55 -6.13 -2.01 -27.07
C ASP A 55 -4.61 -1.82 -27.22
N PRO A 56 -3.94 -1.15 -26.27
CA PRO A 56 -2.49 -1.01 -26.31
C PRO A 56 -1.75 -2.32 -25.99
N GLY A 57 -2.43 -3.37 -25.52
CA GLY A 57 -1.81 -4.67 -25.23
C GLY A 57 -1.09 -4.75 -23.87
N PHE A 58 -1.27 -3.75 -23.00
CA PHE A 58 -0.63 -3.70 -21.68
C PHE A 58 -1.64 -3.68 -20.54
N CYS A 59 -1.22 -4.10 -19.37
CA CYS A 59 -1.88 -3.90 -18.08
C CYS A 59 -0.82 -3.56 -17.01
N LYS A 60 -1.26 -2.96 -15.90
CA LYS A 60 -0.44 -2.87 -14.70
C LYS A 60 -0.75 -4.04 -13.81
N GLN A 61 0.26 -4.79 -13.42
CA GLN A 61 0.13 -6.00 -12.63
C GLN A 61 1.00 -5.91 -11.39
N LYS A 62 0.43 -6.29 -10.24
CA LYS A 62 1.20 -6.43 -9.00
C LYS A 62 2.09 -7.67 -9.12
N SER A 63 3.34 -7.52 -8.69
CA SER A 63 4.31 -8.59 -8.55
C SER A 63 4.94 -8.50 -7.18
N TYR A 64 5.02 -9.63 -6.49
CA TYR A 64 5.58 -9.77 -5.16
C TYR A 64 6.79 -10.68 -5.18
N ASN A 65 7.91 -10.20 -4.61
CA ASN A 65 9.07 -11.03 -4.36
C ASN A 65 9.08 -11.42 -2.86
N PRO A 66 8.85 -12.70 -2.52
CA PRO A 66 8.70 -13.13 -1.14
C PRO A 66 10.00 -13.03 -0.34
N ARG A 67 11.17 -13.20 -0.99
CA ARG A 67 12.48 -13.16 -0.30
C ARG A 67 12.86 -11.76 0.14
N THR A 68 12.59 -10.77 -0.72
CA THR A 68 12.84 -9.36 -0.41
C THR A 68 11.66 -8.70 0.29
N GLY A 69 10.49 -9.34 0.33
CA GLY A 69 9.25 -8.75 0.85
C GLY A 69 8.79 -7.53 0.05
N MET A 70 9.15 -7.45 -1.23
CA MET A 70 9.00 -6.25 -2.04
C MET A 70 7.82 -6.39 -3.00
N GLU A 71 6.97 -5.37 -3.01
CA GLU A 71 5.90 -5.25 -4.00
C GLU A 71 6.32 -4.32 -5.13
N SER A 72 5.90 -4.65 -6.35
CA SER A 72 6.13 -3.83 -7.52
C SER A 72 4.87 -3.82 -8.38
N LEU A 73 4.58 -2.66 -8.96
CA LEU A 73 3.48 -2.51 -9.93
C LEU A 73 4.10 -2.29 -11.30
N THR A 74 4.26 -3.39 -12.03
CA THR A 74 4.95 -3.40 -13.32
C THR A 74 3.94 -3.35 -14.45
N VAL A 75 4.28 -2.60 -15.51
CA VAL A 75 3.52 -2.64 -16.77
C VAL A 75 3.94 -3.90 -17.51
N THR A 76 3.01 -4.82 -17.70
CA THR A 76 3.25 -6.09 -18.39
C THR A 76 2.33 -6.22 -19.61
N PRO A 77 2.72 -6.98 -20.64
CA PRO A 77 1.80 -7.37 -21.70
C PRO A 77 0.55 -8.06 -21.12
N CYS A 78 -0.62 -7.83 -21.72
CA CYS A 78 -1.83 -8.54 -21.33
C CYS A 78 -1.90 -9.95 -21.93
N SER A 79 -2.66 -10.85 -21.31
CA SER A 79 -2.89 -12.19 -21.90
C SER A 79 -3.77 -12.13 -23.15
N LYS A 80 -3.74 -13.20 -23.96
CA LYS A 80 -4.67 -13.41 -25.08
C LYS A 80 -6.12 -13.44 -24.62
N ALA A 81 -6.39 -14.08 -23.48
CA ALA A 81 -7.71 -14.06 -22.85
C ALA A 81 -8.18 -12.62 -22.56
N SER A 82 -7.32 -11.81 -21.96
CA SER A 82 -7.60 -10.39 -21.67
C SER A 82 -7.83 -9.56 -22.93
N ALA A 83 -6.95 -9.70 -23.93
CA ALA A 83 -7.09 -9.04 -25.23
C ALA A 83 -8.39 -9.43 -25.96
N SER A 84 -8.84 -10.68 -25.80
CA SER A 84 -10.10 -11.16 -26.34
C SER A 84 -11.30 -10.59 -25.60
N GLN A 85 -11.24 -10.49 -24.27
CA GLN A 85 -12.28 -9.84 -23.46
C GLN A 85 -12.41 -8.35 -23.81
N ARG A 86 -11.30 -7.64 -23.97
CA ARG A 86 -11.28 -6.23 -24.42
C ARG A 86 -11.95 -6.08 -25.79
N ALA A 87 -11.58 -6.92 -26.76
CA ALA A 87 -12.21 -6.91 -28.08
C ALA A 87 -13.72 -7.20 -28.02
N GLY A 88 -14.14 -8.12 -27.15
CA GLY A 88 -15.54 -8.44 -26.91
C GLY A 88 -16.38 -7.27 -26.38
N ARG A 89 -15.77 -6.23 -25.79
CA ARG A 89 -16.49 -5.03 -25.34
C ARG A 89 -17.06 -4.21 -26.50
N ALA A 90 -16.39 -4.20 -27.65
CA ALA A 90 -16.87 -3.49 -28.85
C ALA A 90 -18.09 -4.17 -29.51
N GLY A 91 -18.33 -5.46 -29.23
CA GLY A 91 -19.32 -6.28 -29.92
C GLY A 91 -20.65 -6.46 -29.17
N ARG A 92 -20.92 -5.67 -28.12
CA ARG A 92 -22.05 -5.92 -27.22
C ARG A 92 -23.40 -5.41 -27.70
N VAL A 93 -23.42 -4.23 -28.30
CA VAL A 93 -24.65 -3.55 -28.75
C VAL A 93 -24.82 -3.68 -30.26
N ALA A 94 -23.73 -3.57 -31.01
CA ALA A 94 -23.69 -3.67 -32.46
C ALA A 94 -22.34 -4.23 -32.91
N ALA A 95 -22.17 -4.44 -34.21
CA ALA A 95 -20.89 -4.80 -34.80
C ALA A 95 -19.86 -3.68 -34.54
N GLY A 96 -18.86 -3.96 -33.71
CA GLY A 96 -17.79 -3.03 -33.36
C GLY A 96 -16.43 -3.41 -33.97
N LYS A 97 -15.44 -2.53 -33.77
CA LYS A 97 -14.05 -2.75 -34.18
C LYS A 97 -13.11 -2.64 -32.98
N CYS A 98 -12.16 -3.56 -32.90
CA CYS A 98 -11.07 -3.52 -31.93
C CYS A 98 -9.75 -3.24 -32.67
N PHE A 99 -9.11 -2.13 -32.32
CA PHE A 99 -7.80 -1.75 -32.83
C PHE A 99 -6.72 -2.16 -31.83
N ARG A 100 -5.97 -3.21 -32.15
CA ARG A 100 -4.84 -3.68 -31.35
C ARG A 100 -3.58 -2.96 -31.80
N LEU A 101 -2.85 -2.35 -30.87
CA LEU A 101 -1.61 -1.60 -31.17
C LEU A 101 -0.36 -2.48 -31.21
N TYR A 102 -0.53 -3.76 -31.54
CA TYR A 102 0.51 -4.78 -31.63
C TYR A 102 0.23 -5.69 -32.84
N THR A 103 1.26 -6.37 -33.33
CA THR A 103 1.14 -7.18 -34.56
C THR A 103 0.34 -8.46 -34.31
N ALA A 104 -0.25 -9.01 -35.38
CA ALA A 104 -0.87 -10.34 -35.30
C ALA A 104 0.13 -11.43 -34.87
N TRP A 105 1.41 -11.26 -35.22
CA TRP A 105 2.48 -12.15 -34.79
C TRP A 105 2.68 -12.12 -33.27
N ALA A 106 2.78 -10.92 -32.67
CA ALA A 106 2.89 -10.74 -31.23
C ALA A 106 1.68 -11.33 -30.49
N TYR A 107 0.47 -11.10 -31.01
CA TYR A 107 -0.73 -11.72 -30.44
C TYR A 107 -0.67 -13.25 -30.41
N GLN A 108 -0.15 -13.89 -31.45
CA GLN A 108 -0.11 -15.34 -31.57
C GLN A 108 1.05 -15.99 -30.81
N HIS A 109 2.22 -15.35 -30.79
CA HIS A 109 3.48 -15.97 -30.34
C HIS A 109 4.10 -15.33 -29.08
N GLU A 110 3.86 -14.04 -28.81
CA GLU A 110 4.46 -13.35 -27.65
C GLU A 110 3.54 -13.32 -26.44
N LEU A 111 2.22 -13.20 -26.64
CA LEU A 111 1.26 -13.10 -25.54
C LEU A 111 0.97 -14.48 -24.91
N GLU A 112 1.01 -14.52 -23.58
CA GLU A 112 0.55 -15.67 -22.78
C GLU A 112 -0.95 -15.91 -23.00
N GLU A 113 -1.37 -17.17 -22.94
CA GLU A 113 -2.78 -17.55 -23.16
C GLU A 113 -3.69 -16.95 -22.08
N THR A 114 -3.32 -17.12 -20.82
CA THR A 114 -4.06 -16.69 -19.63
C THR A 114 -3.15 -15.92 -18.69
N THR A 115 -3.71 -14.99 -17.92
CA THR A 115 -2.92 -14.30 -16.90
C THR A 115 -2.59 -15.24 -15.76
N VAL A 116 -1.36 -15.15 -15.24
CA VAL A 116 -0.99 -15.83 -13.99
C VAL A 116 -2.01 -15.50 -12.87
N PRO A 117 -2.38 -16.45 -12.01
CA PRO A 117 -3.32 -16.21 -10.90
C PRO A 117 -2.78 -15.21 -9.86
N GLU A 118 -3.69 -14.55 -9.13
CA GLU A 118 -3.31 -13.57 -8.09
C GLU A 118 -2.55 -14.24 -6.92
N ILE A 119 -2.99 -15.42 -6.49
CA ILE A 119 -2.37 -16.18 -5.38
C ILE A 119 -0.88 -16.49 -5.60
N GLN A 120 -0.42 -16.53 -6.85
CA GLN A 120 0.99 -16.78 -7.19
C GLN A 120 1.83 -15.49 -7.25
N ARG A 121 1.21 -14.30 -7.13
CA ARG A 121 1.87 -13.01 -7.37
C ARG A 121 1.72 -12.00 -6.23
N THR A 122 1.05 -12.36 -5.14
CA THR A 122 0.82 -11.47 -3.98
C THR A 122 1.41 -12.07 -2.71
N SER A 123 1.55 -11.24 -1.67
CA SER A 123 1.84 -11.72 -0.32
C SER A 123 0.69 -12.60 0.18
N LEU A 124 1.04 -13.70 0.86
CA LEU A 124 0.08 -14.69 1.35
C LEU A 124 -0.24 -14.55 2.84
N GLY A 125 0.31 -13.56 3.55
CA GLY A 125 0.13 -13.43 5.01
C GLY A 125 -1.35 -13.45 5.44
N ASN A 126 -2.19 -12.65 4.77
CA ASN A 126 -3.64 -12.63 5.03
C ASN A 126 -4.33 -13.93 4.67
N VAL A 127 -3.98 -14.54 3.53
CA VAL A 127 -4.59 -15.80 3.07
C VAL A 127 -4.25 -16.93 4.03
N VAL A 128 -3.00 -17.03 4.47
CA VAL A 128 -2.55 -18.05 5.43
C VAL A 128 -3.24 -17.86 6.78
N LEU A 129 -3.35 -16.62 7.27
CA LEU A 129 -4.04 -16.31 8.52
C LEU A 129 -5.53 -16.73 8.46
N LEU A 130 -6.20 -16.43 7.33
CA LEU A 130 -7.59 -16.81 7.08
C LEU A 130 -7.77 -18.33 6.99
N LEU A 131 -6.93 -19.04 6.23
CA LEU A 131 -7.03 -20.50 6.12
C LEU A 131 -6.84 -21.17 7.49
N LYS A 132 -5.90 -20.66 8.29
CA LYS A 132 -5.68 -21.14 9.66
C LYS A 132 -6.85 -20.83 10.59
N SER A 133 -7.52 -19.67 10.46
CA SER A 133 -8.71 -19.36 11.26
C SER A 133 -9.91 -20.24 10.89
N LEU A 134 -9.99 -20.70 9.64
CA LEU A 134 -10.98 -21.69 9.19
C LEU A 134 -10.68 -23.13 9.65
N GLY A 135 -9.56 -23.37 10.33
CA GLY A 135 -9.18 -24.71 10.82
C GLY A 135 -8.41 -25.56 9.80
N ILE A 136 -7.89 -24.96 8.72
CA ILE A 136 -7.06 -25.67 7.75
C ILE A 136 -5.63 -25.69 8.26
N HIS A 137 -5.20 -26.86 8.75
CA HIS A 137 -3.87 -27.02 9.33
C HIS A 137 -2.79 -27.31 8.28
N ASP A 138 -3.10 -28.18 7.32
CA ASP A 138 -2.19 -28.58 6.25
C ASP A 138 -2.40 -27.70 5.02
N LEU A 139 -1.60 -26.65 4.91
CA LEU A 139 -1.62 -25.73 3.78
C LEU A 139 -0.86 -26.29 2.56
N MET A 140 -0.05 -27.33 2.75
CA MET A 140 0.78 -27.90 1.69
C MET A 140 -0.01 -28.80 0.77
N HIS A 141 -0.94 -29.55 1.34
CA HIS A 141 -1.83 -30.45 0.61
C HIS A 141 -3.24 -29.86 0.47
N PHE A 142 -3.39 -28.55 0.72
CA PHE A 142 -4.65 -27.87 0.48
C PHE A 142 -4.94 -27.79 -1.02
N ASP A 143 -6.19 -28.07 -1.39
CA ASP A 143 -6.62 -28.25 -2.77
C ASP A 143 -6.85 -26.89 -3.46
N PHE A 144 -5.75 -26.16 -3.70
CA PHE A 144 -5.78 -24.92 -4.47
C PHE A 144 -6.05 -25.22 -5.95
N LEU A 145 -6.89 -24.40 -6.59
CA LEU A 145 -7.06 -24.46 -8.05
C LEU A 145 -5.72 -24.26 -8.77
N ASP A 146 -4.99 -23.22 -8.35
CA ASP A 146 -3.63 -22.94 -8.77
C ASP A 146 -2.77 -22.74 -7.50
N PRO A 147 -1.90 -23.71 -7.15
CA PRO A 147 -1.15 -23.63 -5.89
C PRO A 147 -0.13 -22.48 -5.92
N PRO A 148 0.05 -21.76 -4.79
CA PRO A 148 1.12 -20.78 -4.67
C PRO A 148 2.50 -21.45 -4.62
N PRO A 149 3.59 -20.71 -4.92
CA PRO A 149 4.94 -21.20 -4.70
C PRO A 149 5.18 -21.56 -3.23
N TYR A 150 5.82 -22.71 -2.99
CA TYR A 150 6.12 -23.20 -1.63
C TYR A 150 6.89 -22.19 -0.79
N GLU A 151 7.89 -21.52 -1.38
CA GLU A 151 8.70 -20.50 -0.69
C GLU A 151 7.84 -19.34 -0.17
N THR A 152 6.86 -18.88 -0.95
CA THR A 152 5.94 -17.80 -0.54
C THR A 152 5.07 -18.22 0.64
N LEU A 153 4.56 -19.46 0.63
CA LEU A 153 3.75 -20.01 1.71
C LEU A 153 4.55 -20.16 3.00
N LEU A 154 5.77 -20.68 2.90
CA LEU A 154 6.68 -20.85 4.04
C LEU A 154 7.05 -19.51 4.68
N LEU A 155 7.40 -18.51 3.88
CA LEU A 155 7.75 -17.17 4.37
C LEU A 155 6.55 -16.46 5.02
N ALA A 156 5.34 -16.67 4.50
CA ALA A 156 4.12 -16.17 5.14
C ALA A 156 3.88 -16.82 6.52
N LEU A 157 4.10 -18.13 6.65
CA LEU A 157 4.04 -18.83 7.94
C LEU A 157 5.09 -18.32 8.93
N GLU A 158 6.33 -18.11 8.46
CA GLU A 158 7.42 -17.57 9.28
C GLU A 158 7.09 -16.15 9.77
N GLN A 159 6.55 -15.30 8.90
CA GLN A 159 6.12 -13.95 9.26
C GLN A 159 5.01 -13.98 10.33
N LEU A 160 3.97 -14.82 10.15
CA LEU A 160 2.89 -14.96 11.12
C LEU A 160 3.36 -15.54 12.46
N TYR A 161 4.32 -16.47 12.44
CA TYR A 161 4.99 -16.97 13.64
C TYR A 161 5.77 -15.85 14.35
N ALA A 162 6.54 -15.05 13.60
CA ALA A 162 7.27 -13.92 14.15
C ALA A 162 6.34 -12.88 14.78
N LEU A 163 5.19 -12.58 14.16
CA LEU A 163 4.16 -11.68 14.70
C LEU A 163 3.44 -12.25 15.96
N GLY A 164 3.66 -13.53 16.27
CA GLY A 164 3.00 -14.25 17.36
C GLY A 164 1.55 -14.61 17.04
N ALA A 165 1.16 -14.59 15.76
CA ALA A 165 -0.15 -15.08 15.31
C ALA A 165 -0.20 -16.61 15.33
N LEU A 166 0.94 -17.27 15.08
CA LEU A 166 1.09 -18.73 15.14
C LEU A 166 2.02 -19.14 16.29
N ASN A 167 1.77 -20.32 16.86
CA ASN A 167 2.68 -20.97 17.79
C ASN A 167 3.75 -21.82 17.04
N HIS A 168 4.66 -22.46 17.77
CA HIS A 168 5.72 -23.30 17.20
C HIS A 168 5.22 -24.57 16.49
N LEU A 169 3.95 -24.95 16.73
CA LEU A 169 3.27 -26.06 16.06
C LEU A 169 2.52 -25.60 14.80
N GLY A 170 2.51 -24.30 14.49
CA GLY A 170 1.77 -23.73 13.36
C GLY A 170 0.26 -23.59 13.60
N GLU A 171 -0.17 -23.55 14.85
CA GLU A 171 -1.56 -23.33 15.26
C GLU A 171 -1.79 -21.86 15.66
N LEU A 172 -3.04 -21.42 15.52
CA LEU A 172 -3.43 -20.04 15.77
C LEU A 172 -3.44 -19.72 17.27
N THR A 173 -2.69 -18.70 17.69
CA THR A 173 -2.66 -18.21 19.08
C THR A 173 -3.91 -17.37 19.39
N THR A 174 -4.09 -16.97 20.64
CA THR A 174 -5.13 -15.99 21.02
C THR A 174 -4.95 -14.67 20.28
N SER A 175 -3.71 -14.18 20.14
CA SER A 175 -3.39 -13.02 19.32
C SER A 175 -3.72 -13.26 17.86
N GLY A 176 -3.39 -14.43 17.30
CA GLY A 176 -3.70 -14.79 15.91
C GLY A 176 -5.20 -14.81 15.62
N ARG A 177 -6.00 -15.32 16.56
CA ARG A 177 -7.47 -15.30 16.46
C ARG A 177 -8.00 -13.87 16.42
N LYS A 178 -7.53 -13.01 17.34
CA LYS A 178 -7.89 -11.58 17.33
C LYS A 178 -7.45 -10.89 16.03
N MET A 179 -6.27 -11.22 15.50
CA MET A 179 -5.80 -10.67 14.22
C MET A 179 -6.67 -11.07 13.03
N ALA A 180 -7.22 -12.29 13.03
CA ALA A 180 -8.05 -12.80 11.94
C ALA A 180 -9.45 -12.15 11.86
N GLU A 181 -9.92 -11.54 12.95
CA GLU A 181 -11.18 -10.78 12.98
C GLU A 181 -11.07 -9.40 12.30
N LEU A 182 -9.84 -8.91 12.11
CA LEU A 182 -9.57 -7.60 11.51
C LEU A 182 -9.31 -7.75 10.00
N PRO A 183 -10.01 -7.01 9.11
CA PRO A 183 -9.87 -7.11 7.66
C PRO A 183 -8.66 -6.32 7.14
N VAL A 184 -7.49 -6.49 7.77
CA VAL A 184 -6.25 -5.77 7.43
C VAL A 184 -5.04 -6.71 7.45
N ASP A 185 -3.92 -6.25 6.88
CA ASP A 185 -2.67 -7.01 6.86
C ASP A 185 -2.23 -7.43 8.28
N PRO A 186 -1.59 -8.61 8.47
CA PRO A 186 -1.29 -9.12 9.80
C PRO A 186 -0.35 -8.19 10.58
N MET A 187 0.57 -7.46 9.92
CA MET A 187 1.41 -6.46 10.59
C MET A 187 0.58 -5.28 11.11
N LEU A 188 -0.41 -4.84 10.33
CA LEU A 188 -1.32 -3.76 10.73
C LEU A 188 -2.27 -4.23 11.86
N SER A 189 -2.80 -5.45 11.77
CA SER A 189 -3.59 -6.07 12.84
C SER A 189 -2.78 -6.16 14.13
N LYS A 190 -1.50 -6.58 14.04
CA LYS A 190 -0.62 -6.65 15.21
C LYS A 190 -0.34 -5.29 15.83
N MET A 191 -0.14 -4.26 15.00
CA MET A 191 0.00 -2.87 15.46
C MET A 191 -1.24 -2.42 16.25
N ILE A 192 -2.43 -2.69 15.72
CA ILE A 192 -3.71 -2.36 16.37
C ILE A 192 -3.85 -3.11 17.70
N LEU A 193 -3.57 -4.41 17.76
CA LEU A 193 -3.67 -5.14 19.04
C LEU A 193 -2.63 -4.68 20.07
N ALA A 194 -1.44 -4.24 19.62
CA ALA A 194 -0.40 -3.76 20.52
C ALA A 194 -0.68 -2.37 21.10
N SER A 195 -1.59 -1.59 20.50
CA SER A 195 -1.90 -0.24 20.94
C SER A 195 -2.48 -0.18 22.36
N GLU A 196 -3.18 -1.24 22.77
CA GLU A 196 -3.73 -1.38 24.12
C GLU A 196 -2.63 -1.31 25.19
N LYS A 197 -1.53 -2.05 24.97
CA LYS A 197 -0.39 -2.11 25.90
C LYS A 197 0.29 -0.75 26.08
N TYR A 198 0.26 0.09 25.06
CA TYR A 198 0.88 1.41 25.07
C TYR A 198 -0.14 2.55 25.29
N SER A 199 -1.41 2.22 25.52
CA SER A 199 -2.50 3.17 25.73
C SER A 199 -2.61 4.24 24.63
N CYS A 200 -2.54 3.82 23.35
CA CYS A 200 -2.59 4.69 22.18
C CYS A 200 -3.50 4.17 21.05
N SER A 201 -4.53 3.42 21.41
CA SER A 201 -5.47 2.80 20.48
C SER A 201 -6.17 3.78 19.54
N GLU A 202 -6.55 4.97 20.03
CA GLU A 202 -7.25 5.96 19.20
C GLU A 202 -6.37 6.51 18.06
N GLU A 203 -5.11 6.82 18.37
CA GLU A 203 -4.14 7.30 17.40
C GLU A 203 -3.75 6.19 16.42
N ILE A 204 -3.58 4.96 16.91
CA ILE A 204 -3.19 3.81 16.08
C ILE A 204 -4.32 3.41 15.12
N LEU A 205 -5.58 3.46 15.52
CA LEU A 205 -6.71 3.25 14.61
C LEU A 205 -6.71 4.27 13.47
N THR A 206 -6.45 5.53 13.82
CA THR A 206 -6.39 6.63 12.85
C THR A 206 -5.24 6.41 11.87
N VAL A 207 -4.05 6.06 12.37
CA VAL A 207 -2.89 5.72 11.52
C VAL A 207 -3.20 4.51 10.63
N ALA A 208 -3.81 3.45 11.18
CA ALA A 208 -4.16 2.26 10.41
C ALA A 208 -5.13 2.56 9.26
N ALA A 209 -6.19 3.33 9.55
CA ALA A 209 -7.15 3.72 8.53
C ALA A 209 -6.54 4.61 7.44
N MET A 210 -5.64 5.53 7.83
CA MET A 210 -4.91 6.37 6.87
C MET A 210 -3.93 5.57 6.01
N LEU A 211 -3.25 4.57 6.59
CA LEU A 211 -2.38 3.65 5.83
C LEU A 211 -3.15 2.84 4.77
N SER A 212 -4.39 2.44 5.06
CA SER A 212 -5.23 1.71 4.09
C SER A 212 -5.60 2.51 2.83
N VAL A 213 -5.58 3.84 2.87
CA VAL A 213 -5.92 4.73 1.71
C VAL A 213 -4.75 5.57 1.19
N ASN A 214 -3.57 5.33 1.74
CA ASN A 214 -2.42 6.23 1.73
C ASN A 214 -1.95 6.72 0.36
N ASN A 215 -2.01 5.86 -0.65
CA ASN A 215 -1.56 6.15 -2.02
C ASN A 215 -2.33 7.31 -2.70
N SER A 216 -3.39 7.82 -2.08
CA SER A 216 -4.28 8.82 -2.64
C SER A 216 -4.60 9.98 -1.71
N ILE A 217 -3.89 10.17 -0.59
CA ILE A 217 -4.22 11.24 0.37
C ILE A 217 -3.75 12.61 -0.17
N PHE A 218 -2.48 12.72 -0.54
CA PHE A 218 -1.91 13.98 -1.00
C PHE A 218 -2.09 14.14 -2.52
N TYR A 219 -2.47 15.35 -2.95
CA TYR A 219 -2.63 15.72 -4.35
C TYR A 219 -1.54 16.71 -4.77
N ARG A 220 -0.77 16.38 -5.80
CA ARG A 220 0.37 17.20 -6.26
C ARG A 220 0.22 17.58 -7.74
N PRO A 221 -0.58 18.61 -8.07
CA PRO A 221 -0.75 19.07 -9.44
C PRO A 221 0.55 19.67 -9.99
N LYS A 222 0.85 19.39 -11.27
CA LYS A 222 2.09 19.84 -11.93
C LYS A 222 2.28 21.36 -11.90
N ASP A 223 1.18 22.11 -12.01
CA ASP A 223 1.22 23.58 -12.08
C ASP A 223 1.35 24.23 -10.69
N LYS A 224 1.03 23.51 -9.61
CA LYS A 224 1.07 24.03 -8.23
C LYS A 224 1.93 23.19 -7.30
N VAL A 225 2.98 22.57 -7.84
CA VAL A 225 3.91 21.71 -7.09
C VAL A 225 4.43 22.39 -5.82
N VAL A 226 4.92 23.63 -5.93
CA VAL A 226 5.49 24.37 -4.79
C VAL A 226 4.45 24.62 -3.69
N HIS A 227 3.20 24.93 -4.07
CA HIS A 227 2.13 25.18 -3.10
C HIS A 227 1.70 23.88 -2.40
N ALA A 228 1.61 22.78 -3.14
CA ALA A 228 1.30 21.47 -2.59
C ALA A 228 2.40 20.97 -1.63
N ASP A 229 3.67 21.17 -2.00
CA ASP A 229 4.80 20.79 -1.15
C ASP A 229 4.84 21.66 0.12
N ASN A 230 4.62 22.97 0.01
CA ASN A 230 4.54 23.86 1.18
C ASN A 230 3.38 23.51 2.12
N ALA A 231 2.18 23.25 1.58
CA ALA A 231 1.05 22.80 2.38
C ALA A 231 1.36 21.49 3.11
N ARG A 232 2.10 20.58 2.44
CA ARG A 232 2.48 19.31 3.03
C ARG A 232 3.47 19.44 4.19
N VAL A 233 4.42 20.37 4.09
CA VAL A 233 5.39 20.66 5.17
C VAL A 233 4.68 21.10 6.45
N ASN A 234 3.54 21.79 6.37
CA ASN A 234 2.76 22.17 7.56
C ASN A 234 2.24 20.97 8.37
N PHE A 235 2.16 19.79 7.76
CA PHE A 235 1.75 18.57 8.45
C PHE A 235 2.92 17.79 9.06
N PHE A 236 4.15 18.19 8.78
CA PHE A 236 5.33 17.44 9.21
C PHE A 236 5.45 17.46 10.72
N LEU A 237 5.42 16.27 11.31
CA LEU A 237 5.72 16.04 12.71
C LEU A 237 7.06 15.29 12.82
N PRO A 238 7.93 15.68 13.76
CA PRO A 238 9.13 14.93 14.08
C PRO A 238 8.77 13.47 14.43
N GLY A 239 9.54 12.52 13.90
CA GLY A 239 9.35 11.09 14.14
C GLY A 239 8.87 10.29 12.93
N GLY A 240 8.21 10.92 11.94
CA GLY A 240 8.03 10.35 10.61
C GLY A 240 6.62 10.36 10.02
N ASP A 241 6.48 9.72 8.86
CA ASP A 241 5.31 9.80 7.99
C ASP A 241 4.01 9.31 8.64
N HIS A 242 4.11 8.32 9.53
CA HIS A 242 2.93 7.80 10.25
C HIS A 242 2.29 8.88 11.14
N LEU A 243 3.10 9.73 11.77
CA LEU A 243 2.62 10.84 12.58
C LEU A 243 2.09 11.98 11.70
N VAL A 244 2.65 12.17 10.50
CA VAL A 244 2.09 13.11 9.51
C VAL A 244 0.67 12.68 9.11
N LEU A 245 0.44 11.39 8.87
CA LEU A 245 -0.89 10.87 8.57
C LEU A 245 -1.88 11.10 9.70
N LEU A 246 -1.45 10.88 10.96
CA LEU A 246 -2.24 11.20 12.14
C LEU A 246 -2.59 12.69 12.20
N ASN A 247 -1.60 13.57 12.03
CA ASN A 247 -1.77 15.03 12.07
C ASN A 247 -2.78 15.53 11.02
N VAL A 248 -2.66 15.05 9.78
CA VAL A 248 -3.59 15.41 8.69
C VAL A 248 -5.02 15.01 9.04
N TYR A 249 -5.23 13.83 9.59
CA TYR A 249 -6.56 13.38 9.98
C TYR A 249 -7.13 14.20 11.14
N THR A 250 -6.32 14.46 12.18
CA THR A 250 -6.75 15.24 13.35
C THR A 250 -7.15 16.66 12.96
N GLN A 251 -6.33 17.37 12.18
CA GLN A 251 -6.67 18.72 11.71
C GLN A 251 -7.93 18.74 10.83
N TRP A 252 -8.12 17.72 10.00
CA TRP A 252 -9.34 17.59 9.21
C TRP A 252 -10.58 17.35 10.09
N ALA A 253 -10.46 16.51 11.13
CA ALA A 253 -11.53 16.25 12.08
C ALA A 253 -11.90 17.52 12.89
N GLU A 254 -10.92 18.30 13.32
CA GLU A 254 -11.12 19.58 14.02
C GLU A 254 -11.86 20.61 13.16
N SER A 255 -11.64 20.58 11.84
CA SER A 255 -12.36 21.43 10.88
C SER A 255 -13.81 20.99 10.60
N GLY A 256 -14.31 19.97 11.30
CA GLY A 256 -15.63 19.40 11.07
C GLY A 256 -15.73 18.62 9.76
N TYR A 257 -14.65 17.98 9.32
CA TYR A 257 -14.59 17.19 8.08
C TYR A 257 -14.83 18.02 6.81
N SER A 258 -14.35 19.27 6.79
CA SER A 258 -14.59 20.21 5.69
C SER A 258 -13.97 19.76 4.37
N SER A 259 -14.74 19.84 3.27
CA SER A 259 -14.23 19.64 1.92
C SER A 259 -13.36 20.79 1.43
N GLN A 260 -13.67 22.02 1.88
CA GLN A 260 -12.92 23.23 1.55
C GLN A 260 -11.51 23.15 2.11
N TRP A 261 -11.38 22.70 3.38
CA TRP A 261 -10.09 22.51 4.03
C TRP A 261 -9.20 21.51 3.27
N CYS A 262 -9.77 20.40 2.80
CA CYS A 262 -9.04 19.43 1.99
C CYS A 262 -8.51 20.06 0.69
N TYR A 263 -9.33 20.86 0.00
CA TYR A 263 -8.93 21.51 -1.25
C TYR A 263 -7.78 22.51 -1.03
N GLU A 264 -7.88 23.35 0.00
CA GLU A 264 -6.86 24.35 0.35
C GLU A 264 -5.53 23.73 0.75
N ASN A 265 -5.56 22.56 1.41
CA ASN A 265 -4.37 21.85 1.88
C ASN A 265 -3.87 20.77 0.92
N PHE A 266 -4.37 20.72 -0.32
CA PHE A 266 -3.97 19.72 -1.31
C PHE A 266 -4.17 18.27 -0.85
N VAL A 267 -5.22 18.02 -0.07
CA VAL A 267 -5.64 16.69 0.41
C VAL A 267 -6.87 16.22 -0.38
N GLN A 268 -6.92 14.95 -0.75
CA GLN A 268 -8.06 14.38 -1.47
C GLN A 268 -9.20 14.05 -0.51
N PHE A 269 -10.28 14.83 -0.57
CA PHE A 269 -11.46 14.64 0.28
C PHE A 269 -12.06 13.22 0.19
N ARG A 270 -12.07 12.62 -1.01
CA ARG A 270 -12.60 11.26 -1.22
C ARG A 270 -11.81 10.21 -0.43
N SER A 271 -10.49 10.34 -0.39
CA SER A 271 -9.60 9.44 0.33
C SER A 271 -9.76 9.60 1.83
N MET A 272 -9.90 10.85 2.31
CA MET A 272 -10.14 11.15 3.73
C MET A 272 -11.49 10.60 4.23
N ARG A 273 -12.56 10.73 3.42
CA ARG A 273 -13.86 10.15 3.75
C ARG A 273 -13.77 8.63 3.88
N ARG A 274 -13.09 7.96 2.94
CA ARG A 274 -12.87 6.50 3.02
C ARG A 274 -12.03 6.13 4.25
N ALA A 275 -11.01 6.92 4.60
CA ALA A 275 -10.23 6.69 5.82
C ALA A 275 -11.12 6.74 7.05
N ARG A 276 -12.02 7.72 7.13
CA ARG A 276 -13.00 7.82 8.21
C ARG A 276 -13.91 6.59 8.27
N ASP A 277 -14.48 6.17 7.13
CA ASP A 277 -15.35 4.99 7.07
C ASP A 277 -14.60 3.73 7.56
N VAL A 278 -13.33 3.55 7.16
CA VAL A 278 -12.47 2.45 7.61
C VAL A 278 -12.17 2.55 9.11
N ARG A 279 -11.91 3.76 9.62
CA ARG A 279 -11.66 3.98 11.06
C ARG A 279 -12.89 3.59 11.88
N GLU A 280 -14.09 4.02 11.48
CA GLU A 280 -15.36 3.69 12.16
C GLU A 280 -15.62 2.17 12.12
N GLN A 281 -15.31 1.50 11.01
CA GLN A 281 -15.39 0.04 10.91
C GLN A 281 -14.40 -0.68 11.85
N LEU A 282 -13.14 -0.23 11.89
CA LEU A 282 -12.12 -0.82 12.77
C LEU A 282 -12.46 -0.58 14.26
N GLU A 283 -13.00 0.59 14.60
CA GLU A 283 -13.47 0.91 15.95
C GLU A 283 -14.57 -0.06 16.40
N GLY A 284 -15.57 -0.33 15.55
CA GLY A 284 -16.61 -1.33 15.86
C GLY A 284 -16.08 -2.77 15.96
N LEU A 285 -14.97 -3.10 15.28
CA LEU A 285 -14.32 -4.40 15.42
C LEU A 285 -13.47 -4.49 16.70
N LEU A 286 -12.92 -3.38 17.21
CA LEU A 286 -12.13 -3.40 18.45
C LEU A 286 -12.93 -3.88 19.66
N GLU A 287 -14.22 -3.55 19.71
CA GLU A 287 -15.12 -4.04 20.76
C GLU A 287 -15.17 -5.58 20.77
N ARG A 288 -15.15 -6.21 19.59
CA ARG A 288 -15.17 -7.68 19.45
C ARG A 288 -13.87 -8.34 19.85
N VAL A 289 -12.74 -7.69 19.57
CA VAL A 289 -11.41 -8.19 20.00
C VAL A 289 -11.02 -7.73 21.40
N GLU A 290 -11.94 -7.08 22.12
CA GLU A 290 -11.79 -6.63 23.51
C GLU A 290 -10.60 -5.69 23.71
N VAL A 291 -10.36 -4.78 22.75
CA VAL A 291 -9.30 -3.77 22.85
C VAL A 291 -9.91 -2.45 23.31
N GLY A 292 -9.48 -1.97 24.47
CA GLY A 292 -9.93 -0.68 25.00
C GLY A 292 -9.47 0.52 24.16
N LEU A 293 -10.36 1.48 23.96
CA LEU A 293 -10.01 2.78 23.39
C LEU A 293 -9.33 3.64 24.45
N SER A 294 -8.15 4.15 24.12
CA SER A 294 -7.34 5.03 24.97
C SER A 294 -6.50 5.94 24.08
N SER A 295 -6.37 7.20 24.48
CA SER A 295 -5.49 8.17 23.83
C SER A 295 -4.21 8.37 24.63
N CYS A 296 -3.11 8.60 23.92
CA CYS A 296 -1.80 8.90 24.51
C CYS A 296 -1.59 10.39 24.86
N GLN A 297 -2.60 11.24 24.66
CA GLN A 297 -2.58 12.67 25.00
C GLN A 297 -1.33 13.43 24.48
N GLY A 298 -0.86 13.08 23.28
CA GLY A 298 0.30 13.72 22.63
C GLY A 298 1.65 13.06 22.88
N ASP A 299 1.70 11.95 23.63
CA ASP A 299 2.93 11.15 23.78
C ASP A 299 3.17 10.25 22.56
N TYR A 300 3.72 10.83 21.50
CA TYR A 300 4.01 10.13 20.24
C TYR A 300 5.02 8.99 20.37
N ILE A 301 5.78 8.88 21.47
CA ILE A 301 6.69 7.75 21.70
C ILE A 301 5.88 6.46 21.83
N ARG A 302 4.72 6.51 22.51
CA ARG A 302 3.82 5.35 22.67
C ARG A 302 3.26 4.88 21.33
N VAL A 303 2.86 5.82 20.48
CA VAL A 303 2.42 5.55 19.11
C VAL A 303 3.54 4.88 18.32
N ARG A 304 4.77 5.42 18.39
CA ARG A 304 5.92 4.83 17.69
C ARG A 304 6.25 3.41 18.18
N LYS A 305 6.16 3.15 19.49
CA LYS A 305 6.35 1.80 20.05
C LYS A 305 5.27 0.82 19.60
N ALA A 306 4.00 1.25 19.54
CA ALA A 306 2.91 0.41 19.01
C ALA A 306 3.08 0.10 17.52
N ILE A 307 3.47 1.08 16.70
CA ILE A 307 3.82 0.85 15.28
C ILE A 307 4.99 -0.13 15.17
N THR A 308 6.02 0.04 16.01
CA THR A 308 7.16 -0.89 16.08
C THR A 308 6.69 -2.31 16.40
N ALA A 309 5.65 -2.49 17.22
CA ALA A 309 5.10 -3.81 17.53
C ALA A 309 4.43 -4.55 16.38
N GLY A 310 3.86 -3.83 15.41
CA GLY A 310 3.34 -4.46 14.19
C GLY A 310 4.40 -4.65 13.11
N TYR A 311 5.29 -3.68 12.95
CA TYR A 311 6.19 -3.57 11.81
C TYR A 311 7.66 -3.82 12.15
N PHE A 312 7.97 -4.46 13.29
CA PHE A 312 9.35 -4.82 13.64
C PHE A 312 10.00 -5.70 12.56
N TYR A 313 9.23 -6.39 11.71
CA TYR A 313 9.75 -7.15 10.57
C TYR A 313 10.36 -6.24 9.50
N HIS A 314 9.84 -5.01 9.37
CA HIS A 314 10.18 -4.02 8.36
C HIS A 314 11.08 -2.91 8.91
N THR A 315 12.31 -3.27 9.26
CA THR A 315 13.29 -2.31 9.82
C THR A 315 14.50 -2.15 8.91
N ALA A 316 15.03 -0.92 8.87
CA ALA A 316 16.28 -0.62 8.21
C ALA A 316 17.14 0.30 9.07
N ARG A 317 18.45 0.19 8.87
CA ARG A 317 19.47 0.99 9.56
C ARG A 317 20.32 1.76 8.57
N LEU A 318 20.72 2.96 8.97
CA LEU A 318 21.66 3.77 8.20
C LEU A 318 23.06 3.18 8.32
N THR A 319 23.68 2.92 7.17
CA THR A 319 25.08 2.50 7.05
C THR A 319 25.89 3.54 6.28
N ARG A 320 27.21 3.36 6.15
CA ARG A 320 28.06 4.26 5.35
C ARG A 320 27.63 4.36 3.88
N SER A 321 27.00 3.31 3.35
CA SER A 321 26.56 3.23 1.96
C SER A 321 25.07 3.54 1.77
N GLY A 322 24.39 4.12 2.78
CA GLY A 322 22.94 4.33 2.79
C GLY A 322 22.20 3.31 3.66
N TYR A 323 20.88 3.20 3.51
CA TYR A 323 20.08 2.32 4.35
C TYR A 323 20.18 0.86 3.93
N ARG A 324 20.19 -0.02 4.93
CA ARG A 324 20.09 -1.47 4.72
C ARG A 324 19.03 -2.10 5.62
N THR A 325 18.27 -3.05 5.08
CA THR A 325 17.34 -3.85 5.87
C THR A 325 18.11 -4.72 6.86
N VAL A 326 17.55 -4.93 8.06
CA VAL A 326 18.32 -5.59 9.14
C VAL A 326 18.54 -7.07 8.86
N LYS A 327 17.52 -7.78 8.36
CA LYS A 327 17.61 -9.24 8.12
C LYS A 327 18.16 -9.60 6.75
N GLN A 328 17.63 -9.03 5.66
CA GLN A 328 18.13 -9.36 4.32
C GLN A 328 19.39 -8.58 3.89
N GLN A 329 19.82 -7.56 4.64
CA GLN A 329 20.96 -6.68 4.28
C GLN A 329 20.83 -6.03 2.90
N GLN A 330 19.59 -5.85 2.43
CA GLN A 330 19.26 -5.26 1.13
C GLN A 330 19.42 -3.73 1.20
N THR A 331 19.92 -3.12 0.12
CA THR A 331 20.18 -1.67 0.08
C THR A 331 18.95 -0.92 -0.36
N VAL A 332 18.37 -0.15 0.55
CA VAL A 332 17.08 0.52 0.34
C VAL A 332 17.23 2.03 0.50
N PHE A 333 16.30 2.80 -0.05
CA PHE A 333 16.32 4.26 -0.02
C PHE A 333 15.03 4.81 0.57
N ILE A 334 15.10 5.89 1.34
CA ILE A 334 13.89 6.61 1.77
C ILE A 334 13.24 7.22 0.51
N HIS A 335 11.94 7.02 0.34
CA HIS A 335 11.22 7.63 -0.78
C HIS A 335 11.26 9.18 -0.67
N PRO A 336 11.47 9.93 -1.76
CA PRO A 336 11.59 11.40 -1.73
C PRO A 336 10.39 12.15 -1.16
N ASN A 337 9.22 11.48 -1.14
CA ASN A 337 7.99 12.03 -0.57
C ASN A 337 7.88 11.88 0.95
N SER A 338 8.84 11.24 1.62
CA SER A 338 8.82 11.06 3.08
C SER A 338 9.25 12.34 3.79
N SER A 339 8.69 12.63 4.97
CA SER A 339 9.14 13.71 5.83
C SER A 339 10.57 13.49 6.35
N LEU A 340 11.04 12.23 6.40
CA LEU A 340 12.36 11.86 6.90
C LEU A 340 13.44 11.79 5.80
N PHE A 341 13.14 12.25 4.59
CA PHE A 341 14.07 12.19 3.47
C PHE A 341 15.37 12.98 3.75
N GLU A 342 15.26 14.13 4.41
CA GLU A 342 16.40 14.98 4.75
C GLU A 342 17.05 14.66 6.11
N GLU A 343 16.25 14.31 7.12
CA GLU A 343 16.75 14.05 8.49
C GLU A 343 17.61 12.79 8.60
N GLN A 344 17.30 11.76 7.78
CA GLN A 344 18.02 10.49 7.71
C GLN A 344 18.35 9.88 9.09
N PRO A 345 17.33 9.49 9.87
CA PRO A 345 17.52 8.88 11.18
C PRO A 345 18.29 7.56 11.10
N ARG A 346 19.04 7.23 12.16
CA ARG A 346 19.90 6.04 12.16
C ARG A 346 19.13 4.73 12.07
N TRP A 347 17.99 4.65 12.74
CA TRP A 347 17.12 3.48 12.77
C TRP A 347 15.73 3.92 12.37
N LEU A 348 15.15 3.15 11.46
CA LEU A 348 13.83 3.43 10.95
C LEU A 348 13.08 2.15 10.64
N LEU A 349 11.78 2.32 10.57
CA LEU A 349 10.79 1.34 10.21
C LEU A 349 10.07 1.85 8.97
N TYR A 350 9.64 0.95 8.09
CA TYR A 350 8.91 1.28 6.88
C TYR A 350 7.62 0.48 6.79
N HIS A 351 6.60 1.05 6.15
CA HIS A 351 5.33 0.36 5.93
C HIS A 351 5.47 -0.66 4.78
N GLU A 352 5.95 -0.19 3.63
CA GLU A 352 6.10 -0.99 2.42
C GLU A 352 7.44 -0.72 1.71
N LEU A 353 7.96 -1.75 1.03
CA LEU A 353 9.06 -1.62 0.07
C LEU A 353 8.49 -1.68 -1.34
N VAL A 354 8.77 -0.65 -2.13
CA VAL A 354 8.29 -0.54 -3.51
C VAL A 354 9.45 -0.42 -4.47
N LEU A 355 9.48 -1.31 -5.47
CA LEU A 355 10.40 -1.19 -6.59
C LEU A 355 9.81 -0.27 -7.67
N THR A 356 10.51 0.81 -7.97
CA THR A 356 10.23 1.64 -9.16
C THR A 356 11.50 1.77 -9.99
N THR A 357 12.26 2.84 -9.81
CA THR A 357 13.62 2.99 -10.38
C THR A 357 14.68 2.39 -9.46
N LYS A 358 14.45 2.49 -8.15
CA LYS A 358 15.23 1.89 -7.07
C LYS A 358 14.29 1.29 -6.03
N GLU A 359 14.86 0.60 -5.06
CA GLU A 359 14.17 0.01 -3.91
C GLU A 359 13.87 1.10 -2.89
N PHE A 360 12.62 1.59 -2.87
CA PHE A 360 12.23 2.68 -1.99
C PHE A 360 11.37 2.19 -0.82
N MET A 361 11.75 2.60 0.38
CA MET A 361 10.93 2.53 1.58
C MET A 361 9.91 3.66 1.57
N ARG A 362 8.64 3.32 1.76
CA ARG A 362 7.57 4.30 1.91
C ARG A 362 6.96 4.25 3.31
N GLN A 363 6.49 5.42 3.74
CA GLN A 363 5.97 5.68 5.07
C GLN A 363 6.94 5.23 6.15
N VAL A 364 7.92 6.09 6.36
CA VAL A 364 9.02 5.81 7.23
C VAL A 364 8.74 6.39 8.61
N LEU A 365 9.15 5.68 9.65
CA LEU A 365 9.09 6.13 11.03
C LEU A 365 10.46 5.92 11.67
N GLU A 366 10.98 6.95 12.34
CA GLU A 366 12.17 6.79 13.16
C GLU A 366 11.85 5.89 14.37
N ILE A 367 12.79 5.03 14.77
CA ILE A 367 12.66 4.20 15.96
C ILE A 367 13.97 4.16 16.75
N GLU A 368 13.89 3.83 18.04
CA GLU A 368 15.10 3.46 18.80
C GLU A 368 15.34 1.95 18.69
N SER A 369 16.60 1.55 18.55
CA SER A 369 16.96 0.14 18.43
C SER A 369 16.61 -0.69 19.66
N SER A 370 16.57 -0.08 20.85
CA SER A 370 16.17 -0.71 22.11
C SER A 370 14.74 -1.26 22.05
N TRP A 371 13.83 -0.57 21.37
CA TRP A 371 12.43 -0.96 21.28
C TRP A 371 12.25 -2.28 20.53
N LEU A 372 13.15 -2.61 19.59
CA LEU A 372 13.12 -3.88 18.85
C LEU A 372 13.35 -5.08 19.78
N LEU A 373 14.19 -4.94 20.81
CA LEU A 373 14.39 -5.96 21.83
C LEU A 373 13.21 -6.06 22.81
N GLU A 374 12.60 -4.93 23.14
CA GLU A 374 11.41 -4.89 24.01
C GLU A 374 10.20 -5.57 23.37
N VAL A 375 10.04 -5.35 22.07
CA VAL A 375 8.86 -5.77 21.29
C VAL A 375 8.99 -7.18 20.77
N ALA A 376 10.15 -7.55 20.21
CA ALA A 376 10.36 -8.82 19.53
C ALA A 376 11.71 -9.46 19.93
N PRO A 377 11.89 -9.83 21.22
CA PRO A 377 13.14 -10.44 21.71
C PRO A 377 13.44 -11.81 21.10
N HIS A 378 12.41 -12.50 20.60
CA HIS A 378 12.55 -13.77 19.87
C HIS A 378 13.08 -13.58 18.45
N TYR A 379 12.86 -12.41 17.85
CA TYR A 379 13.26 -12.11 16.48
C TYR A 379 14.60 -11.37 16.40
N TYR A 380 14.84 -10.41 17.30
CA TYR A 380 16.08 -9.64 17.36
C TYR A 380 16.98 -10.08 18.51
N LYS A 381 18.28 -10.17 18.22
CA LYS A 381 19.32 -10.41 19.24
C LYS A 381 20.13 -9.15 19.46
N ALA A 382 20.62 -8.92 20.68
CA ALA A 382 21.41 -7.73 21.03
C ALA A 382 22.60 -7.51 20.07
N LYS A 383 23.29 -8.58 19.67
CA LYS A 383 24.42 -8.53 18.71
C LYS A 383 24.05 -7.99 17.33
N GLU A 384 22.80 -8.16 16.88
CA GLU A 384 22.34 -7.67 15.58
C GLU A 384 22.07 -6.15 15.61
N LEU A 385 21.75 -5.64 16.79
CA LEU A 385 21.43 -4.23 17.05
C LEU A 385 22.67 -3.44 17.50
N GLU A 386 23.70 -4.13 17.98
CA GLU A 386 25.01 -3.56 18.21
C GLU A 386 25.63 -3.11 16.88
N ASP A 387 25.96 -1.81 16.81
CA ASP A 387 26.63 -1.25 15.66
C ASP A 387 28.15 -1.20 15.91
N PRO A 388 28.96 -2.05 15.24
CA PRO A 388 30.42 -2.03 15.35
C PRO A 388 31.03 -0.71 14.83
N HIS A 389 30.24 0.16 14.19
CA HIS A 389 30.66 1.43 13.61
C HIS A 389 30.09 2.66 14.33
N ALA A 390 29.32 2.48 15.43
CA ALA A 390 28.75 3.56 16.23
C ALA A 390 29.77 4.63 16.67
N LYS A 391 31.03 4.21 16.90
CA LYS A 391 32.12 5.07 17.36
C LYS A 391 32.80 5.91 16.26
N LYS A 392 32.50 5.68 14.97
CA LYS A 392 33.28 6.24 13.84
C LYS A 392 32.45 6.98 12.78
N MET A 393 31.14 7.19 12.97
CA MET A 393 30.33 7.92 11.99
C MET A 393 30.10 9.37 12.44
N PRO A 394 30.38 10.37 11.58
CA PRO A 394 30.11 11.77 11.91
C PRO A 394 28.59 12.01 11.99
N ARG A 395 28.16 12.76 13.01
CA ARG A 395 26.82 13.38 13.06
C ARG A 395 26.73 14.37 11.89
N LYS A 396 26.31 13.93 10.70
CA LYS A 396 26.11 14.85 9.58
C LYS A 396 24.71 15.47 9.67
N VAL A 397 24.70 16.78 9.92
CA VAL A 397 23.61 17.69 9.58
C VAL A 397 23.40 17.59 8.05
N GLY A 398 22.13 17.59 7.63
CA GLY A 398 21.68 17.27 6.27
C GLY A 398 22.42 18.03 5.16
N LYS A 399 22.61 17.36 4.02
CA LYS A 399 23.13 17.96 2.80
C LYS A 399 22.00 18.66 2.05
N THR A 400 22.24 19.89 1.59
CA THR A 400 21.30 20.71 0.82
C THR A 400 20.97 20.10 -0.55
N ARG A 401 19.78 20.44 -1.06
CA ARG A 401 19.13 19.92 -2.27
C ARG A 401 19.99 19.93 -3.55
N GLU A 402 21.03 20.76 -3.61
CA GLU A 402 21.95 20.86 -4.74
C GLU A 402 22.94 19.69 -4.83
N GLU A 403 23.21 18.99 -3.71
CA GLU A 403 24.14 17.85 -3.68
C GLU A 403 23.47 16.49 -3.96
N LEU A 404 22.13 16.45 -4.06
CA LEU A 404 21.37 15.21 -4.23
C LEU A 404 20.95 14.90 -5.67
N GLY A 405 21.22 15.80 -6.63
CA GLY A 405 21.01 15.56 -8.07
C GLY A 405 19.56 15.66 -8.51
#